data_AF-A0A842VM63-F1
#
_entry.id   AF-A0A842VM63-F1
#
_cell.length_a   1.000
_cell.length_b   1.000
_cell.length_c   1.000
_cell.angle_alpha   90.00
_cell.angle_beta   90.00
_cell.angle_gamma   90.00
#
_symmetry.space_group_name_H-M   'P 1'
#
loop_
_entity.id
_entity.type
_entity.pdbx_description
1 polymer ?
#
loop_
_entity_poly.entity_id
_entity_poly.type
_entity_poly.pdbx_seq_one_letter_code
_entity_poly.pdbx_strand_id
1 'polypeptide(L)'
;PNPFNSQTMITYDLPRNESANLKIYDILGKEVITLINERKPAGIHRIIWNGQNNEGGDVTSGIYFICLNTERILQVRKVLLVR
;
A
#
# COMPACT_ATOMS: atom_id res chain seq x y z
N PRO A 1 9.62 -2.16 -27.41
CA PRO A 1 8.80 -2.99 -26.51
C PRO A 1 9.41 -3.03 -25.12
N ASN A 2 8.91 -2.16 -24.24
CA ASN A 2 9.39 -2.01 -22.87
C ASN A 2 8.19 -2.16 -21.92
N PRO A 3 7.98 -3.34 -21.30
CA PRO A 3 6.83 -3.61 -20.46
C PRO A 3 7.14 -3.19 -19.02
N PHE A 4 7.09 -1.89 -18.71
CA PHE A 4 7.28 -1.39 -17.34
C PHE A 4 6.03 -1.70 -16.48
N ASN A 5 5.92 -2.95 -16.04
CA ASN A 5 4.99 -3.30 -14.97
C ASN A 5 5.63 -2.96 -13.63
N SER A 6 5.37 -1.74 -13.13
CA SER A 6 5.87 -1.31 -11.82
C SER A 6 5.09 -1.96 -10.69
N GLN A 7 5.57 -3.12 -10.23
CA GLN A 7 5.15 -3.74 -8.99
C GLN A 7 5.93 -3.13 -7.81
N THR A 8 5.21 -2.65 -6.80
CA THR A 8 5.80 -2.14 -5.56
C THR A 8 5.63 -3.18 -4.46
N MET A 9 6.74 -3.74 -3.99
CA MET A 9 6.74 -4.60 -2.79
C MET A 9 6.70 -3.73 -1.54
N ILE A 10 5.64 -3.88 -0.76
CA ILE A 10 5.44 -3.19 0.50
C ILE A 10 5.76 -4.15 1.63
N THR A 11 6.83 -3.87 2.37
CA THR A 11 7.22 -4.62 3.56
C THR A 11 6.90 -3.82 4.82
N TYR A 12 6.22 -4.44 5.78
CA TYR A 12 5.94 -3.82 7.07
C TYR A 12 6.08 -4.84 8.20
N ASP A 13 6.40 -4.35 9.39
CA ASP A 13 6.57 -5.16 10.58
C ASP A 13 5.44 -4.85 11.56
N LEU A 14 4.88 -5.90 12.16
CA LEU A 14 3.92 -5.77 13.26
C LEU A 14 4.58 -6.32 14.53
N PRO A 15 4.81 -5.49 15.57
CA PRO A 15 5.49 -5.94 16.78
C PRO A 15 4.65 -6.95 17.60
N ARG A 16 3.36 -7.11 17.28
CA ARG A 16 2.40 -7.94 18.00
C ARG A 16 1.18 -8.26 17.12
N ASN A 17 0.32 -9.14 17.62
CA ASN A 17 -0.95 -9.45 16.97
C ASN A 17 -1.95 -8.29 17.15
N GLU A 18 -2.23 -7.55 16.07
CA GLU A 18 -3.12 -6.39 16.11
C GLU A 18 -3.85 -6.17 14.78
N SER A 19 -4.85 -5.29 14.82
CA SER A 19 -5.55 -4.87 13.60
C SER A 19 -4.64 -4.00 12.74
N ALA A 20 -4.53 -4.34 11.46
CA ALA A 20 -3.74 -3.61 10.49
C ALA A 20 -4.61 -3.19 9.31
N ASN A 21 -4.55 -1.91 8.97
CA ASN A 21 -5.21 -1.32 7.83
C ASN A 21 -4.15 -0.69 6.92
N LEU A 22 -3.92 -1.28 5.74
CA LEU A 22 -2.94 -0.80 4.79
C LEU A 22 -3.68 -0.28 3.55
N LYS A 23 -3.54 1.02 3.28
CA LYS A 23 -4.20 1.72 2.18
C LYS A 23 -3.19 2.50 1.36
N ILE A 24 -3.54 2.75 0.10
CA ILE A 24 -2.78 3.64 -0.78
C ILE A 24 -3.66 4.82 -1.13
N TYR A 25 -3.07 6.02 -1.09
CA TYR A 25 -3.70 7.28 -1.45
C TYR A 25 -2.93 7.97 -2.56
N ASP A 26 -3.63 8.75 -3.39
CA ASP A 26 -2.99 9.66 -4.34
C ASP A 26 -2.58 10.99 -3.68
N ILE A 27 -2.01 11.92 -4.45
CA ILE A 27 -1.56 13.23 -3.95
C ILE A 27 -2.69 14.14 -3.45
N LEU A 28 -3.93 13.87 -3.85
CA LEU A 28 -5.10 14.62 -3.41
C LEU A 28 -5.72 13.99 -2.16
N GLY A 29 -5.14 12.90 -1.65
CA GLY A 29 -5.65 12.16 -0.50
C GLY A 29 -6.83 11.24 -0.84
N LYS A 30 -7.12 11.00 -2.13
CA LYS A 30 -8.15 10.03 -2.53
C LYS A 30 -7.63 8.62 -2.29
N GLU A 31 -8.45 7.78 -1.66
CA GLU A 31 -8.14 6.36 -1.52
C GLU A 31 -8.09 5.70 -2.90
N VAL A 32 -6.97 5.08 -3.20
CA VAL A 32 -6.73 4.33 -4.43
C VAL A 32 -7.10 2.87 -4.24
N ILE A 33 -6.56 2.24 -3.20
CA ILE A 33 -6.81 0.83 -2.89
C ILE A 33 -6.64 0.54 -1.40
N THR A 34 -7.48 -0.33 -0.86
CA THR A 34 -7.26 -0.96 0.45
C THR A 34 -6.62 -2.33 0.22
N LEU A 35 -5.38 -2.51 0.66
CA LEU A 35 -4.64 -3.75 0.50
C LEU A 35 -4.85 -4.73 1.66
N ILE A 36 -5.06 -4.19 2.87
CA ILE A 36 -5.26 -4.98 4.09
C ILE A 36 -6.26 -4.23 4.97
N ASN A 37 -7.21 -4.97 5.55
CA ASN A 37 -8.12 -4.46 6.57
C ASN A 37 -8.54 -5.59 7.53
N GLU A 38 -7.57 -6.14 8.24
CA GLU A 38 -7.81 -7.32 9.09
C GLU A 38 -6.79 -7.43 10.22
N ARG A 39 -7.03 -8.37 11.14
CA ARG A 39 -6.08 -8.68 12.21
C ARG A 39 -4.96 -9.56 11.66
N LYS A 40 -3.70 -9.18 11.89
CA LYS A 40 -2.53 -9.92 11.44
C LYS A 40 -1.67 -10.34 12.65
N PRO A 41 -0.97 -11.49 12.58
CA PRO A 41 -0.05 -11.88 13.63
C PRO A 41 1.20 -10.99 13.64
N ALA A 42 1.94 -11.01 14.73
CA ALA A 42 3.24 -10.38 14.87
C ALA A 42 4.23 -10.89 13.80
N GLY A 43 5.14 -10.02 13.37
CA GLY A 43 6.22 -10.32 12.45
C GLY A 43 6.20 -9.49 11.17
N ILE A 44 7.11 -9.85 10.27
CA ILE A 44 7.32 -9.16 9.00
C ILE A 44 6.36 -9.69 7.94
N HIS A 45 5.60 -8.77 7.35
CA HIS A 45 4.65 -9.04 6.27
C HIS A 45 5.10 -8.38 4.98
N ARG A 46 4.75 -8.99 3.85
CA ARG A 46 5.01 -8.47 2.50
C ARG A 46 3.76 -8.54 1.67
N ILE A 47 3.45 -7.46 0.96
CA ILE A 47 2.35 -7.39 0.00
C ILE A 47 2.79 -6.65 -1.24
N ILE A 48 2.31 -7.09 -2.40
CA ILE A 48 2.64 -6.47 -3.69
C ILE A 48 1.48 -5.59 -4.11
N TRP A 49 1.76 -4.33 -4.42
CA TRP A 49 0.85 -3.47 -5.16
C TRP A 49 1.30 -3.38 -6.62
N ASN A 50 0.41 -3.74 -7.54
CA ASN A 50 0.67 -3.79 -8.97
C ASN A 50 0.28 -2.49 -9.72
N GLY A 51 -0.04 -1.42 -8.98
CA GLY A 51 -0.49 -0.15 -9.58
C GLY A 51 -1.98 -0.14 -9.94
N GLN A 52 -2.80 -1.01 -9.34
CA GLN A 52 -4.26 -1.01 -9.54
C GLN A 52 -5.01 -0.31 -8.41
N ASN A 53 -6.19 0.22 -8.73
CA ASN A 53 -7.14 0.75 -7.76
C ASN A 53 -8.11 -0.35 -7.27
N ASN A 54 -9.01 -0.02 -6.34
CA ASN A 54 -10.04 -0.95 -5.82
C ASN A 54 -10.97 -1.55 -6.90
N GLU A 55 -11.09 -0.92 -8.07
CA GLU A 55 -11.93 -1.40 -9.19
C GLU A 55 -11.14 -2.31 -10.15
N GLY A 56 -9.86 -2.57 -9.87
CA GLY A 56 -8.96 -3.35 -10.73
C GLY A 56 -8.38 -2.54 -11.91
N GLY A 57 -8.70 -1.25 -12.00
CA GLY A 57 -8.18 -0.35 -13.03
C GLY A 57 -6.77 0.16 -12.71
N ASP A 58 -5.97 0.35 -13.75
CA ASP A 58 -4.62 0.89 -13.63
C ASP A 58 -4.63 2.39 -13.24
N VAL A 59 -3.83 2.76 -12.23
CA VAL A 59 -3.56 4.16 -11.89
C VAL A 59 -2.42 4.76 -12.72
N THR A 60 -2.38 6.08 -12.84
CA THR A 60 -1.36 6.78 -13.64
C THR A 60 0.00 6.84 -12.92
N SER A 61 1.07 7.09 -13.67
CA SER A 61 2.39 7.44 -13.10
C SER A 61 2.25 8.68 -12.21
N GLY A 62 2.84 8.65 -11.02
CA GLY A 62 2.66 9.71 -10.04
C GLY A 62 3.13 9.36 -8.64
N ILE A 63 2.96 10.31 -7.73
CA ILE A 63 3.28 10.12 -6.31
C ILE A 63 2.07 9.50 -5.61
N TYR A 64 2.35 8.51 -4.77
CA TYR A 64 1.35 7.84 -3.94
C TYR A 64 1.83 7.73 -2.50
N PHE A 65 0.90 7.58 -1.58
CA PHE A 65 1.15 7.44 -0.15
C PHE A 65 0.63 6.09 0.33
N ILE A 66 1.55 5.23 0.76
CA ILE A 66 1.23 3.98 1.44
C ILE A 66 1.04 4.31 2.91
N CYS A 67 -0.16 4.06 3.43
CA CYS A 67 -0.56 4.35 4.79
C CYS A 67 -0.86 3.04 5.51
N LEU A 68 -0.04 2.69 6.50
CA LEU A 68 -0.30 1.60 7.43
C LEU A 68 -0.83 2.21 8.73
N ASN A 69 -2.10 1.97 9.01
CA ASN A 69 -2.73 2.30 10.28
C ASN A 69 -2.89 1.03 11.12
N THR A 70 -2.40 1.06 12.34
CA THR A 70 -2.54 -0.01 13.33
C THR A 70 -3.20 0.56 14.59
N GLU A 71 -3.41 -0.26 15.60
CA GLU A 71 -3.95 0.20 16.89
C GLU A 71 -3.05 1.24 17.60
N ARG A 72 -1.75 1.30 17.28
CA ARG A 72 -0.78 2.18 17.97
C ARG A 72 -0.09 3.20 17.10
N ILE A 73 0.17 2.84 15.86
CA ILE A 73 0.97 3.67 14.95
C ILE A 73 0.23 3.91 13.65
N LEU A 74 0.41 5.13 13.15
CA LEU A 74 0.15 5.49 11.78
C LEU A 74 1.50 5.68 11.09
N GLN A 75 1.81 4.84 10.12
CA GLN A 75 3.01 4.95 9.32
C GLN A 75 2.65 5.31 7.88
N VAL A 76 3.24 6.39 7.36
CA VAL A 76 3.04 6.82 5.97
C VAL A 76 4.36 6.77 5.22
N ARG A 77 4.35 6.21 4.01
CA ARG A 77 5.51 6.17 3.12
C ARG A 77 5.12 6.72 1.75
N LYS A 78 5.91 7.68 1.25
CA LYS A 78 5.76 8.23 -0.10
C LYS A 78 6.47 7.34 -1.11
N VAL A 79 5.81 7.04 -2.23
CA VAL A 79 6.38 6.28 -3.35
C VAL A 79 6.10 6.99 -4.67
N LEU A 80 7.00 6.82 -5.64
CA LEU A 80 6.81 7.25 -7.03
C LEU A 80 6.50 6.01 -7.86
N LEU A 81 5.32 5.98 -8.48
CA LEU A 81 4.96 4.97 -9.46
C LEU A 81 5.34 5.48 -10.85
N VAL A 82 6.09 4.66 -11.61
CA VAL A 82 6.49 4.96 -12.99
C VAL A 82 5.97 3.85 -13.89
N ARG A 83 5.03 4.15 -14.79
CA ARG A 83 4.57 3.27 -15.86
C ARG A 83 5.08 3.75 -17.21
#